data_AF-A0A7X3RNV5-F1
#
_entry.id   AF-A0A7X3RNV5-F1
#
_cell.length_a   1.000
_cell.length_b   1.000
_cell.length_c   1.000
_cell.angle_alpha   90.00
_cell.angle_beta   90.00
_cell.angle_gamma   90.00
#
_symmetry.space_group_name_H-M   'P 1'
#
loop_
_entity.id
_entity.type
_entity.pdbx_description
1 polymer ?
#
loop_
_entity_poly.entity_id
_entity_poly.type
_entity_poly.pdbx_seq_one_letter_code
_entity_poly.pdbx_strand_id
1 'polypeptide(L)'
;MERGCATVFFLARHPLSAAVTGGVGLSKSYNKSQTRLSRRTKFNPDFWEVRVDQNILEQFSLEQNPHYETEEDVQARFRQREWTSRLIPLVLKLMDEVLTSRQREIVHLYFFRKMTEHEISQQLGISVPSVSQHLFGKSRGGKTVGGAIPKLRKKLAQMHIGEFEIPDCQ
;
A
#
# COMPACT_ATOMS: atom_id res chain seq x y z
N MET A 1 26.71 10.88 17.86
CA MET A 1 26.93 9.88 16.80
C MET A 1 26.11 8.65 17.17
N GLU A 2 24.81 8.65 16.87
CA GLU A 2 23.93 7.50 17.06
C GLU A 2 22.92 7.51 15.90
N ARG A 3 22.90 6.43 15.10
CA ARG A 3 21.93 6.25 14.02
C ARG A 3 20.89 5.24 14.51
N GLY A 4 19.73 5.74 14.93
CA GLY A 4 18.55 4.93 15.25
C GLY A 4 17.94 4.35 13.97
N CYS A 5 17.89 3.02 13.90
CA CYS A 5 17.32 2.25 12.80
C CYS A 5 15.79 2.17 12.98
N ALA A 6 15.03 2.95 12.22
CA ALA A 6 13.57 2.86 12.22
C ALA A 6 13.11 1.75 11.27
N THR A 7 12.59 0.67 11.85
CA THR A 7 11.89 -0.40 11.13
C THR A 7 10.45 0.05 10.89
N VAL A 8 10.10 0.33 9.64
CA VAL A 8 8.76 0.78 9.23
C VAL A 8 7.83 -0.43 9.11
N PHE A 9 6.83 -0.49 9.98
CA PHE A 9 5.70 -1.42 9.87
C PHE A 9 4.74 -0.93 8.77
N PHE A 10 4.59 -1.71 7.70
CA PHE A 10 3.55 -1.48 6.69
C PHE A 10 2.25 -2.15 7.12
N LEU A 11 1.30 -1.35 7.62
CA LEU A 11 -0.11 -1.73 7.68
C LEU A 11 -0.90 -0.77 6.77
N ALA A 12 -1.20 -1.23 5.55
CA ALA A 12 -2.19 -0.58 4.70
C ALA A 12 -3.14 -1.65 4.16
N ARG A 13 -4.36 -1.63 4.66
CA ARG A 13 -5.47 -2.47 4.21
C ARG A 13 -6.52 -1.54 3.63
N HIS A 14 -6.58 -1.42 2.30
CA HIS A 14 -7.72 -0.86 1.58
C HIS A 14 -7.89 -1.52 0.21
N PRO A 15 -9.14 -1.86 -0.15
CA PRO A 15 -9.66 -1.71 -1.50
C PRO A 15 -10.98 -0.89 -1.42
N LEU A 16 -11.50 -0.14 -2.39
CA LEU A 16 -11.78 -0.35 -3.83
C LEU A 16 -12.05 1.06 -4.44
N SER A 17 -11.49 1.40 -5.60
CA SER A 17 -12.18 1.44 -6.92
C SER A 17 -13.52 2.19 -6.98
N ALA A 18 -13.55 3.35 -7.65
CA ALA A 18 -14.60 3.71 -8.64
C ALA A 18 -14.24 4.97 -9.46
N ALA A 19 -14.26 4.77 -10.78
CA ALA A 19 -14.44 5.65 -11.94
C ALA A 19 -14.55 7.18 -11.83
N VAL A 20 -13.78 7.83 -12.71
CA VAL A 20 -14.00 9.17 -13.27
C VAL A 20 -15.27 9.20 -14.13
N THR A 21 -16.07 10.26 -14.00
CA THR A 21 -16.83 10.89 -15.10
C THR A 21 -17.11 12.35 -14.72
N GLY A 22 -16.79 13.28 -15.63
CA GLY A 22 -17.06 14.70 -15.47
C GLY A 22 -18.55 15.04 -15.58
N GLY A 23 -18.91 16.25 -15.17
CA GLY A 23 -20.26 16.77 -15.41
C GLY A 23 -20.71 17.79 -14.36
N VAL A 24 -20.64 19.06 -14.76
CA VAL A 24 -21.32 20.23 -14.20
C VAL A 24 -22.74 19.89 -13.69
N GLY A 25 -23.05 20.24 -12.43
CA GLY A 25 -24.45 20.29 -11.94
C GLY A 25 -24.76 19.67 -10.58
N LEU A 26 -24.05 20.04 -9.50
CA LEU A 26 -24.29 19.47 -8.16
C LEU A 26 -25.30 20.25 -7.27
N SER A 27 -25.85 21.40 -7.71
CA SER A 27 -26.69 22.22 -6.83
C SER A 27 -28.16 21.78 -6.73
N LYS A 28 -28.68 20.94 -7.63
CA LYS A 28 -30.11 20.57 -7.63
C LYS A 28 -30.46 19.28 -6.86
N SER A 29 -29.52 18.37 -6.65
CA SER A 29 -29.81 17.09 -5.96
C SER A 29 -29.65 17.13 -4.45
N TYR A 30 -28.88 18.07 -3.90
CA TYR A 30 -28.66 18.13 -2.44
C TYR A 30 -29.89 18.62 -1.66
N ASN A 31 -30.86 19.24 -2.33
CA ASN A 31 -32.11 19.71 -1.70
C ASN A 31 -33.21 18.64 -1.61
N LYS A 32 -33.08 17.50 -2.30
CA LYS A 32 -34.08 16.41 -2.24
C LYS A 32 -33.86 15.44 -1.06
N SER A 33 -32.68 15.45 -0.44
CA SER A 33 -32.36 14.62 0.73
C SER A 33 -32.88 15.21 2.05
N GLN A 34 -33.03 16.53 2.15
CA GLN A 34 -33.53 17.16 3.39
C GLN A 34 -35.02 16.85 3.65
N THR A 35 -35.83 16.69 2.60
CA THR A 35 -37.25 16.30 2.75
C THR A 35 -37.46 14.82 3.15
N ARG A 36 -36.39 14.01 3.22
CA ARG A 36 -36.44 12.61 3.68
C ARG A 36 -36.02 12.41 5.15
N LEU A 37 -35.56 13.45 5.85
CA LEU A 37 -35.08 13.35 7.23
C LEU A 37 -36.16 13.67 8.29
N SER A 38 -37.39 14.01 7.88
CA SER A 38 -38.53 14.16 8.80
C SER A 38 -39.15 12.83 9.24
N ARG A 39 -38.70 11.69 8.69
CA ARG A 39 -39.12 10.37 9.13
C ARG A 39 -38.28 9.98 10.35
N ARG A 40 -38.80 10.23 11.56
CA ARG A 40 -38.23 9.71 12.82
C ARG A 40 -37.98 8.21 12.66
N THR A 41 -36.73 7.82 12.43
CA THR A 41 -36.30 6.43 12.57
C THR A 41 -36.52 6.07 14.04
N LYS A 42 -37.26 4.98 14.30
CA LYS A 42 -37.38 4.43 15.65
C LYS A 42 -35.97 4.14 16.13
N PHE A 43 -35.59 4.69 17.28
CA PHE A 43 -34.31 4.44 17.94
C PHE A 43 -34.06 2.93 18.04
N ASN A 44 -32.93 2.47 17.51
CA ASN A 44 -32.50 1.08 17.62
C ASN A 44 -31.50 0.96 18.78
N PRO A 45 -31.84 0.28 19.89
CA PRO A 45 -30.95 0.16 21.05
C PRO A 45 -29.71 -0.70 20.80
N ASP A 46 -29.67 -1.49 19.71
CA ASP A 46 -28.50 -2.31 19.36
C ASP A 46 -27.33 -1.48 18.80
N PHE A 47 -27.56 -0.21 18.49
CA PHE A 47 -26.56 0.69 17.91
C PHE A 47 -26.58 2.06 18.58
N TRP A 48 -25.39 2.60 18.82
CA TRP A 48 -25.24 3.97 19.31
C TRP A 48 -25.23 4.93 18.13
N GLU A 49 -26.36 5.56 17.84
CA GLU A 49 -26.44 6.64 16.85
C GLU A 49 -25.88 7.94 17.45
N VAL A 50 -24.65 8.30 17.08
CA VAL A 50 -24.10 9.63 17.39
C VAL A 50 -24.64 10.62 16.36
N ARG A 51 -25.57 11.48 16.78
CA ARG A 51 -26.09 12.56 15.94
C ARG A 51 -25.11 13.73 16.00
N VAL A 52 -24.46 14.02 14.88
CA VAL A 52 -23.64 15.22 14.73
C VAL A 52 -24.44 16.24 13.94
N ASP A 53 -24.59 17.45 14.50
CA ASP A 53 -25.21 18.57 13.79
C ASP A 53 -24.32 18.95 12.60
N GLN A 54 -24.92 19.11 11.43
CA GLN A 54 -24.21 19.50 10.22
C GLN A 54 -23.53 20.87 10.37
N ASN A 55 -24.14 21.80 11.11
CA ASN A 55 -23.54 23.10 11.40
C ASN A 55 -22.24 22.98 12.22
N ILE A 56 -22.06 21.90 12.99
CA ILE A 56 -20.82 21.62 13.72
C ILE A 56 -19.76 21.07 12.77
N LEU A 57 -20.15 20.22 11.81
CA LEU A 57 -19.23 19.69 10.80
C LEU A 57 -18.68 20.79 9.88
N GLU A 58 -19.50 21.79 9.55
CA GLU A 58 -19.11 22.92 8.70
C GLU A 58 -18.22 23.95 9.42
N GLN A 59 -18.07 23.87 10.74
CA GLN A 59 -17.15 24.72 11.52
C GLN A 59 -15.69 24.27 11.44
N PHE A 60 -15.43 23.01 11.07
CA PHE A 60 -14.07 22.52 10.93
C PHE A 60 -13.45 23.11 9.67
N SER A 61 -12.26 23.70 9.80
CA SER A 61 -11.47 24.06 8.64
C SER A 61 -11.15 22.80 7.83
N LEU A 62 -11.10 22.92 6.50
CA LEU A 62 -10.67 21.81 5.64
C LEU A 62 -9.29 21.29 6.09
N GLU A 63 -8.41 22.18 6.54
CA GLU A 63 -7.07 21.88 7.04
C GLU A 63 -7.05 21.02 8.31
N GLN A 64 -8.16 20.97 9.05
CA GLN A 64 -8.32 20.19 10.27
C GLN A 64 -8.91 18.80 10.01
N ASN A 65 -9.25 18.49 8.75
CA ASN A 65 -9.72 17.17 8.37
C ASN A 65 -8.55 16.17 8.47
N PRO A 66 -8.72 15.01 9.13
CA PRO A 66 -7.70 13.94 9.14
C PRO A 66 -7.26 13.45 7.76
N HIS A 67 -8.08 13.71 6.73
CA HIS A 67 -7.80 13.41 5.32
C HIS A 67 -7.51 14.66 4.49
N TYR A 68 -7.24 15.80 5.14
CA TYR A 68 -6.75 16.97 4.44
C TYR A 68 -5.38 16.68 3.86
N GLU A 69 -5.17 17.10 2.63
CA GLU A 69 -3.93 16.90 1.90
C GLU A 69 -3.54 18.24 1.30
N THR A 70 -2.32 18.65 1.55
CA THR A 70 -1.74 19.81 0.89
C THR A 70 -1.54 19.50 -0.60
N GLU A 71 -1.37 20.54 -1.42
CA GLU A 71 -1.00 20.33 -2.82
C GLU A 71 0.30 19.53 -2.95
N GLU A 72 1.24 19.72 -2.02
CA GLU A 72 2.49 18.97 -1.95
C GLU A 72 2.24 17.47 -1.71
N ASP A 73 1.34 17.10 -0.81
CA ASP A 73 0.95 15.71 -0.53
C ASP A 73 0.30 15.05 -1.75
N VAL A 74 -0.55 15.80 -2.47
CA VAL A 74 -1.16 15.33 -3.71
C VAL A 74 -0.09 15.05 -4.76
N GLN A 75 0.85 15.98 -4.95
CA GLN A 75 1.94 15.82 -5.91
C GLN A 75 2.90 14.68 -5.51
N ALA A 76 3.22 14.54 -4.23
CA ALA A 76 4.05 13.45 -3.72
C ALA A 76 3.43 12.08 -4.03
N ARG A 77 2.12 11.90 -3.74
CA ARG A 77 1.42 10.66 -4.09
C ARG A 77 1.35 10.41 -5.59
N PHE A 78 1.17 11.45 -6.41
CA PHE A 78 1.16 11.30 -7.85
C PHE A 78 2.53 10.83 -8.37
N ARG A 79 3.63 11.47 -7.95
CA ARG A 79 5.01 11.06 -8.26
C ARG A 79 5.26 9.62 -7.82
N GLN A 80 4.82 9.24 -6.63
CA GLN A 80 4.96 7.88 -6.11
C GLN A 80 4.21 6.85 -6.96
N ARG A 81 2.97 7.14 -7.37
CA ARG A 81 2.18 6.26 -8.23
C ARG A 81 2.83 6.11 -9.60
N GLU A 82 3.27 7.21 -10.21
CA GLU A 82 3.90 7.20 -11.52
C GLU A 82 5.21 6.42 -11.49
N TRP A 83 6.08 6.70 -10.52
CA TRP A 83 7.32 5.95 -10.30
C TRP A 83 7.05 4.45 -10.13
N THR A 84 6.10 4.09 -9.27
CA THR A 84 5.72 2.69 -9.02
C THR A 84 5.20 2.01 -10.29
N SER A 85 4.39 2.71 -11.08
CA SER A 85 3.80 2.17 -12.31
C SER A 85 4.87 1.83 -13.37
N ARG A 86 5.95 2.61 -13.42
CA ARG A 86 7.09 2.37 -14.32
C ARG A 86 8.02 1.27 -13.78
N LEU A 87 8.18 1.17 -12.46
CA LEU A 87 9.09 0.20 -11.83
C LEU A 87 8.52 -1.23 -11.80
N ILE A 88 7.23 -1.41 -11.50
CA ILE A 88 6.62 -2.74 -11.34
C ILE A 88 6.87 -3.66 -12.55
N PRO A 89 6.64 -3.24 -13.81
CA PRO A 89 6.88 -4.09 -14.98
C PRO A 89 8.34 -4.53 -15.11
N LEU A 90 9.29 -3.65 -14.78
CA LEU A 90 10.72 -3.96 -14.81
C LEU A 90 11.08 -5.03 -13.77
N VAL A 91 10.55 -4.89 -12.55
CA VAL A 91 10.77 -5.87 -11.48
C VAL A 91 10.16 -7.22 -11.84
N LEU A 92 8.95 -7.24 -12.40
CA LEU A 92 8.30 -8.48 -12.85
C LEU A 92 9.13 -9.19 -13.93
N LYS A 93 9.62 -8.46 -14.92
CA LYS A 93 10.51 -9.01 -15.95
C LYS A 93 11.79 -9.58 -15.35
N LEU A 94 12.41 -8.87 -14.39
CA LEU A 94 13.59 -9.35 -13.69
C LEU A 94 13.34 -10.59 -12.82
N MET A 95 12.16 -10.70 -12.21
CA MET A 95 11.74 -11.91 -11.50
C MET A 95 11.71 -13.12 -12.44
N ASP A 96 11.29 -12.90 -13.69
CA ASP A 96 11.23 -13.96 -14.70
C ASP A 96 12.61 -14.41 -15.20
N GLU A 97 13.56 -13.49 -15.31
CA GLU A 97 14.89 -13.76 -15.83
C GLU A 97 15.87 -14.31 -14.77
N VAL A 98 15.77 -13.85 -13.52
CA VAL A 98 16.84 -14.02 -12.52
C VAL A 98 16.47 -15.02 -11.43
N LEU A 99 15.18 -15.15 -11.11
CA LEU A 99 14.73 -16.01 -10.02
C LEU A 99 14.43 -17.43 -10.52
N THR A 100 14.79 -18.40 -9.69
CA THR A 100 14.34 -19.78 -9.90
C THR A 100 12.83 -19.87 -9.72
N SER A 101 12.19 -20.88 -10.32
CA SER A 101 10.74 -21.11 -10.20
C SER A 101 10.27 -21.06 -8.74
N ARG A 102 10.97 -21.77 -7.84
CA ARG A 102 10.62 -21.78 -6.41
C ARG A 102 10.80 -20.43 -5.72
N GLN A 103 11.84 -19.68 -6.05
CA GLN A 103 12.05 -18.33 -5.50
C GLN A 103 10.95 -17.37 -5.98
N ARG A 104 10.59 -17.45 -7.26
CA ARG A 104 9.54 -16.63 -7.87
C ARG A 104 8.17 -16.92 -7.25
N GLU A 105 7.85 -18.20 -7.07
CA GLU A 105 6.61 -18.64 -6.40
C GLU A 105 6.51 -18.05 -5.00
N ILE A 106 7.55 -18.19 -4.18
CA ILE A 106 7.58 -17.67 -2.81
C ILE A 106 7.46 -16.13 -2.78
N VAL A 107 8.17 -15.42 -3.67
CA VAL A 107 8.05 -13.97 -3.82
C VAL A 107 6.62 -13.56 -4.19
N HIS A 108 5.97 -14.31 -5.09
CA HIS A 108 4.57 -14.07 -5.45
C HIS A 108 3.64 -14.20 -4.25
N LEU A 109 3.75 -15.29 -3.50
CA LEU A 109 2.91 -15.52 -2.31
C LEU A 109 3.13 -14.43 -1.26
N TYR A 110 4.38 -14.06 -1.01
CA TYR A 110 4.73 -13.07 0.01
C TYR A 110 4.28 -11.66 -0.36
N PHE A 111 4.69 -11.14 -1.52
CA PHE A 111 4.45 -9.73 -1.87
C PHE A 111 3.10 -9.45 -2.54
N PHE A 112 2.61 -10.38 -3.36
CA PHE A 112 1.39 -10.17 -4.15
C PHE A 112 0.16 -10.77 -3.48
N ARG A 113 0.29 -11.95 -2.85
CA ARG A 113 -0.80 -12.54 -2.06
C ARG A 113 -0.80 -12.14 -0.59
N LYS A 114 0.20 -11.36 -0.14
CA LYS A 114 0.33 -10.86 1.23
C LYS A 114 0.31 -11.97 2.28
N MET A 115 0.83 -13.15 1.93
CA MET A 115 0.91 -14.28 2.85
C MET A 115 2.12 -14.13 3.77
N THR A 116 1.96 -14.55 5.02
CA THR A 116 3.04 -14.67 6.00
C THR A 116 3.95 -15.85 5.66
N GLU A 117 5.19 -15.85 6.17
CA GLU A 117 6.12 -16.97 5.95
C GLU A 117 5.55 -18.31 6.47
N HIS A 118 4.76 -18.28 7.55
CA HIS A 118 4.10 -19.47 8.08
C HIS A 118 3.03 -20.00 7.13
N GLU A 119 2.14 -19.14 6.61
CA GLU A 119 1.12 -19.56 5.64
C GLU A 119 1.76 -20.10 4.35
N ILE A 120 2.84 -19.46 3.88
CA ILE A 120 3.61 -19.96 2.74
C ILE A 120 4.21 -21.33 3.04
N SER A 121 4.76 -21.52 4.24
CA SER A 121 5.34 -22.80 4.66
C SER A 121 4.30 -23.92 4.62
N GLN A 122 3.08 -23.64 5.10
CA GLN A 122 1.96 -24.59 5.10
C GLN A 122 1.50 -24.89 3.67
N GLN A 123 1.35 -23.86 2.84
CA GLN A 123 0.91 -24.04 1.46
C GLN A 123 1.94 -24.82 0.61
N LEU A 124 3.23 -24.62 0.86
CA LEU A 124 4.30 -25.16 0.03
C LEU A 124 4.97 -26.42 0.58
N GLY A 125 4.57 -26.87 1.79
CA GLY A 125 5.12 -28.06 2.44
C GLY A 125 6.61 -27.96 2.80
N ILE A 126 7.11 -26.74 3.06
CA ILE A 126 8.51 -26.48 3.44
C ILE A 126 8.57 -25.81 4.81
N SER A 127 9.75 -25.78 5.44
CA SER A 127 9.89 -25.13 6.74
C SER A 127 9.90 -23.59 6.62
N VAL A 128 9.41 -22.90 7.65
CA VAL A 128 9.45 -21.41 7.73
C VAL A 128 10.86 -20.85 7.51
N PRO A 129 11.94 -21.39 8.12
CA PRO A 129 13.30 -20.92 7.84
C PRO A 129 13.72 -21.10 6.38
N SER A 130 13.22 -22.14 5.69
CA SER A 130 13.48 -22.34 4.27
C SER A 130 12.82 -21.26 3.42
N VAL A 131 11.58 -20.87 3.75
CA VAL A 131 10.88 -19.73 3.12
C VAL A 131 11.71 -18.44 3.28
N SER A 132 12.14 -18.16 4.52
CA SER A 132 12.95 -16.97 4.82
C SER A 132 14.28 -16.97 4.06
N GLN A 133 14.97 -18.12 3.99
CA GLN A 133 16.19 -18.27 3.20
C GLN A 133 15.95 -18.11 1.69
N HIS A 134 14.81 -18.53 1.17
CA HIS A 134 14.47 -18.30 -0.24
C HIS A 134 14.24 -16.82 -0.55
N LEU A 135 13.65 -16.06 0.37
CA LEU A 135 13.40 -14.61 0.25
C LEU A 135 14.68 -13.79 0.44
N PHE A 136 15.33 -13.94 1.60
CA PHE A 136 16.40 -13.07 2.07
C PHE A 136 17.81 -13.66 1.89
N GLY A 137 17.91 -14.97 1.68
CA GLY A 137 19.19 -15.67 1.61
C GLY A 137 19.66 -16.14 2.99
N LYS A 138 20.89 -16.64 3.05
CA LYS A 138 21.53 -17.12 4.28
C LYS A 138 22.82 -16.35 4.55
N SER A 139 23.10 -16.07 5.82
CA SER A 139 24.39 -15.47 6.20
C SER A 139 25.49 -16.54 6.21
N ARG A 140 26.64 -16.24 5.60
CA ARG A 140 27.86 -17.06 5.64
C ARG A 140 29.06 -16.13 5.75
N GLY A 141 29.84 -16.25 6.83
CA GLY A 141 31.03 -15.42 7.05
C GLY A 141 30.75 -13.91 7.01
N GLY A 142 29.60 -13.48 7.56
CA GLY A 142 29.16 -12.08 7.58
C GLY A 142 28.58 -11.56 6.26
N LYS A 143 28.48 -12.38 5.21
CA LYS A 143 27.88 -12.00 3.92
C LYS A 143 26.58 -12.75 3.69
N THR A 144 25.55 -12.07 3.18
CA THR A 144 24.31 -12.71 2.76
C THR A 144 24.51 -13.35 1.38
N VAL A 145 24.29 -14.65 1.31
CA VAL A 145 24.44 -15.45 0.10
C VAL A 145 23.07 -16.00 -0.32
N GLY A 146 22.70 -15.76 -1.59
CA GLY A 146 21.44 -16.22 -2.15
C GLY A 146 20.26 -15.29 -1.84
N GLY A 147 19.05 -15.85 -1.82
CA GLY A 147 17.81 -15.09 -1.64
C GLY A 147 17.30 -14.49 -2.95
N ALA A 148 15.99 -14.28 -3.03
CA ALA A 148 15.36 -13.64 -4.17
C ALA A 148 15.60 -12.13 -4.14
N ILE A 149 15.42 -11.49 -2.98
CA ILE A 149 15.53 -10.04 -2.83
C ILE A 149 16.96 -9.53 -3.12
N PRO A 150 18.04 -10.14 -2.57
CA PRO A 150 19.40 -9.70 -2.89
C PRO A 150 19.75 -9.86 -4.38
N LYS A 151 19.24 -10.91 -5.03
CA LYS A 151 19.43 -11.13 -6.48
C LYS A 151 18.77 -10.04 -7.30
N LEU A 152 17.50 -9.71 -7.02
CA LEU A 152 16.78 -8.65 -7.69
C LEU A 152 17.45 -7.30 -7.49
N ARG A 153 17.80 -6.96 -6.24
CA ARG A 153 18.51 -5.70 -5.92
C ARG A 153 19.83 -5.57 -6.68
N LYS A 154 20.62 -6.64 -6.74
CA LYS A 154 21.90 -6.65 -7.49
C LYS A 154 21.68 -6.39 -8.97
N LYS A 155 20.65 -6.98 -9.58
CA LYS A 155 20.35 -6.80 -10.99
C LYS A 155 19.81 -5.42 -11.32
N LEU A 156 18.92 -4.88 -10.47
CA LEU A 156 18.46 -3.51 -10.58
C LEU A 156 19.62 -2.51 -10.50
N ALA A 157 20.56 -2.70 -9.57
CA ALA A 157 21.74 -1.85 -9.46
C ALA A 157 22.66 -1.94 -10.70
N GLN A 158 22.81 -3.14 -11.29
CA GLN A 158 23.63 -3.34 -12.50
C GLN A 158 23.03 -2.68 -13.74
N MET A 159 21.70 -2.62 -13.84
CA MET A 159 21.00 -2.01 -14.95
C MET A 159 21.14 -0.48 -15.01
N HIS A 160 21.90 0.14 -14.09
CA HIS A 160 22.03 1.61 -13.99
C HIS A 160 20.67 2.30 -14.04
N ILE A 161 19.71 1.77 -13.27
CA ILE A 161 18.48 2.51 -12.95
C ILE A 161 18.85 3.59 -11.90
N GLY A 162 19.82 4.46 -12.23
CA GLY A 162 20.18 5.63 -11.44
C GLY A 162 19.17 6.77 -11.61
N GLU A 163 18.24 6.63 -12.56
CA GLU A 163 17.28 7.66 -12.94
C GLU A 163 15.91 7.49 -12.27
N PHE A 164 15.70 6.41 -11.52
CA PHE A 164 14.51 6.21 -10.70
C PHE A 164 14.83 6.63 -9.26
N GLU A 165 15.08 7.91 -9.05
CA GLU A 165 15.09 8.47 -7.69
C GLU A 165 13.78 8.08 -7.00
N ILE A 166 13.89 7.46 -5.83
CA ILE A 166 12.71 7.14 -5.01
C ILE A 166 12.13 8.49 -4.61
N PRO A 167 10.87 8.80 -4.97
CA PRO A 167 10.26 10.04 -4.53
C PRO A 167 10.31 10.10 -3.00
N ASP A 168 10.92 11.13 -2.44
CA ASP A 168 10.92 11.35 -0.99
C ASP A 168 9.46 11.37 -0.52
N CYS A 169 9.09 10.33 0.21
CA CYS A 169 7.84 10.29 0.97
C CYS A 169 8.17 10.96 2.29
N GLN A 170 7.96 12.28 2.38
CA GLN A 170 7.96 12.97 3.67
C GLN A 170 6.76 12.54 4.50
#